data_AF-A0A937DR95-F1
#
_entry.id   AF-A0A937DR95-F1
#
_cell.length_a   1.000
_cell.length_b   1.000
_cell.length_c   1.000
_cell.angle_alpha   90.00
_cell.angle_beta   90.00
_cell.angle_gamma   90.00
#
_symmetry.space_group_name_H-M   'P 1'
#
loop_
_entity.id
_entity.type
_entity.pdbx_description
1 polymer ?
#
loop_
_entity_poly.entity_id
_entity_poly.type
_entity_poly.pdbx_seq_one_letter_code
_entity_poly.pdbx_strand_id
1 'polypeptide(L)'
;MQFNKTVNPGNQPDINKLYGFSDNNAFHHFFSARFGWNWYQDALHLWAYNYNDSTREFKDLGTIAIGKEHNCSIKVQGNQYVFTLNGKSTAVRRTSPTQMGEGYKLFPYFGGDETAPHDIKIWVKEF
;
A
#
# COMPACT_ATOMS: atom_id res chain seq x y z
N MET A 1 9.36 -6.56 23.45
CA MET A 1 8.10 -6.11 22.82
C MET A 1 7.52 -7.31 22.10
N GLN A 2 6.31 -7.74 22.48
CA GLN A 2 5.63 -8.87 21.85
C GLN A 2 4.85 -8.31 20.66
N PHE A 3 5.24 -8.64 19.43
CA PHE A 3 4.59 -8.08 18.25
C PHE A 3 3.30 -8.86 17.90
N ASN A 4 2.36 -8.09 17.35
CA ASN A 4 0.94 -8.38 17.13
C ASN A 4 0.66 -9.72 16.43
N LYS A 5 0.01 -10.63 17.16
CA LYS A 5 -0.76 -11.74 16.57
C LYS A 5 -2.21 -11.28 16.42
N THR A 6 -2.80 -11.48 15.25
CA THR A 6 -4.24 -11.32 15.05
C THR A 6 -5.01 -12.30 15.92
N VAL A 7 -6.26 -11.95 16.27
CA VAL A 7 -7.16 -12.83 17.02
C VAL A 7 -7.47 -14.07 16.17
N ASN A 8 -7.75 -13.87 14.87
CA ASN A 8 -7.82 -14.94 13.88
C ASN A 8 -6.50 -15.00 13.09
N PRO A 9 -5.72 -16.09 13.19
CA PRO A 9 -4.46 -16.24 12.45
C PRO A 9 -4.61 -16.09 10.92
N GLY A 10 -5.79 -16.38 10.38
CA GLY A 10 -6.11 -16.21 8.96
C GLY A 10 -6.09 -14.76 8.48
N ASN A 11 -6.20 -13.78 9.40
CA ASN A 11 -6.21 -12.36 9.10
C ASN A 11 -4.80 -11.74 9.11
N GLN A 12 -3.80 -12.45 9.63
CA GLN A 12 -2.40 -11.96 9.67
C GLN A 12 -1.86 -11.54 8.28
N PRO A 13 -2.22 -12.23 7.17
CA PRO A 13 -1.81 -11.83 5.83
C PRO A 13 -2.58 -10.63 5.25
N ASP A 14 -3.60 -10.10 5.94
CA ASP A 14 -4.40 -8.98 5.43
C ASP A 14 -3.56 -7.72 5.26
N ILE A 15 -3.70 -7.09 4.10
CA ILE A 15 -2.93 -5.91 3.71
C ILE A 15 -3.70 -4.64 4.07
N ASN A 16 -3.16 -3.89 5.02
CA ASN A 16 -3.63 -2.55 5.39
C ASN A 16 -3.16 -1.50 4.39
N LYS A 17 -3.87 -0.38 4.29
CA LYS A 17 -3.47 0.74 3.42
C LYS A 17 -2.48 1.64 4.16
N LEU A 18 -1.34 1.92 3.53
CA LEU A 18 -0.35 2.86 4.05
C LEU A 18 -0.52 4.24 3.42
N TYR A 19 -0.33 4.34 2.10
CA TYR A 19 -0.30 5.63 1.42
C TYR A 19 -0.54 5.46 -0.08
N GLY A 20 -1.09 6.45 -0.77
CA GLY A 20 -1.25 6.37 -2.22
C GLY A 20 -2.20 7.42 -2.78
N PHE A 21 -2.79 7.13 -3.92
CA PHE A 21 -3.78 7.99 -4.56
C PHE A 21 -4.86 7.20 -5.30
N SER A 22 -6.04 7.80 -5.41
CA SER A 22 -7.07 7.37 -6.37
C SER A 22 -6.68 7.81 -7.78
N ASP A 23 -7.11 7.07 -8.79
CA ASP A 23 -6.84 7.38 -10.19
C ASP A 23 -8.15 7.46 -11.00
N ASN A 24 -8.08 7.90 -12.26
CA ASN A 24 -9.19 8.03 -13.19
C ASN A 24 -10.32 8.99 -12.74
N ASN A 25 -10.02 9.90 -11.79
CA ASN A 25 -11.01 10.74 -11.09
C ASN A 25 -12.22 9.93 -10.56
N ALA A 26 -12.01 8.65 -10.28
CA ALA A 26 -13.03 7.72 -9.88
C ALA A 26 -12.92 7.42 -8.38
N PHE A 27 -13.94 6.75 -7.83
CA PHE A 27 -13.84 6.23 -6.46
C PHE A 27 -12.66 5.25 -6.36
N HIS A 28 -11.87 5.34 -5.30
CA HIS A 28 -10.56 4.68 -5.22
C HIS A 28 -10.60 3.15 -5.26
N HIS A 29 -11.73 2.52 -4.96
CA HIS A 29 -11.90 1.08 -5.19
C HIS A 29 -12.08 0.72 -6.67
N PHE A 30 -12.36 1.64 -7.59
CA PHE A 30 -12.28 1.36 -9.02
C PHE A 30 -10.84 1.42 -9.51
N PHE A 31 -10.15 2.54 -9.24
CA PHE A 31 -8.77 2.77 -9.70
C PHE A 31 -7.96 3.46 -8.61
N SER A 32 -6.81 2.88 -8.26
CA SER A 32 -5.87 3.49 -7.33
C SER A 32 -4.54 2.77 -7.34
N ALA A 33 -3.50 3.46 -6.89
CA ALA A 33 -2.20 2.89 -6.58
C ALA A 33 -1.82 3.26 -5.14
N ARG A 34 -1.45 2.25 -4.35
CA ARG A 34 -1.25 2.37 -2.90
C ARG A 34 -0.07 1.51 -2.46
N PHE A 35 0.69 2.00 -1.50
CA PHE A 35 1.46 1.14 -0.62
C PHE A 35 0.51 0.47 0.35
N GLY A 36 0.59 -0.86 0.41
CA GLY A 36 -0.02 -1.67 1.45
C GLY A 36 1.02 -2.12 2.47
N TRP A 37 0.59 -2.52 3.66
CA TRP A 37 1.47 -3.04 4.71
C TRP A 37 0.79 -4.10 5.56
N ASN A 38 1.57 -5.02 6.12
CA ASN A 38 1.14 -5.93 7.19
C ASN A 38 2.33 -6.40 8.04
N TRP A 39 2.03 -6.87 9.24
CA TRP A 39 3.00 -7.59 10.07
C TRP A 39 2.82 -9.09 9.82
N TYR A 40 3.80 -9.73 9.21
CA TYR A 40 3.74 -11.15 8.86
C TYR A 40 5.11 -11.77 9.02
N GLN A 41 5.16 -13.00 9.56
CA GLN A 41 6.42 -13.74 9.80
C GLN A 41 7.52 -12.89 10.49
N ASP A 42 7.13 -12.19 11.55
CA ASP A 42 8.02 -11.34 12.36
C ASP A 42 8.70 -10.20 11.59
N ALA A 43 8.10 -9.74 10.49
CA ALA A 43 8.57 -8.60 9.72
C ALA A 43 7.42 -7.68 9.27
N LEU A 44 7.75 -6.39 9.06
CA LEU A 44 6.87 -5.43 8.42
C LEU A 44 7.08 -5.51 6.90
N HIS A 45 6.08 -6.01 6.19
CA HIS A 45 6.09 -6.10 4.73
C HIS A 45 5.45 -4.86 4.10
N LEU A 46 5.99 -4.43 2.97
CA LEU A 46 5.37 -3.44 2.09
C LEU A 46 4.93 -4.09 0.78
N TRP A 47 3.79 -3.62 0.28
CA TRP A 47 3.14 -4.13 -0.91
C TRP A 47 2.88 -3.01 -1.89
N ALA A 48 3.11 -3.25 -3.18
CA ALA A 48 2.38 -2.54 -4.22
C ALA A 48 0.96 -3.08 -4.16
N TYR A 49 -0.01 -2.21 -3.96
CA TYR A 49 -1.42 -2.55 -3.77
C TYR A 49 -2.23 -1.62 -4.67
N ASN A 50 -2.94 -2.16 -5.65
CA ASN A 50 -3.67 -1.36 -6.62
C ASN A 50 -5.06 -1.92 -6.88
N TYR A 51 -5.96 -1.04 -7.30
CA TYR A 51 -7.22 -1.44 -7.89
C TYR A 51 -7.21 -1.08 -9.37
N ASN A 52 -7.66 -2.03 -10.18
CA ASN A 52 -7.89 -1.90 -11.62
C ASN A 52 -9.30 -2.41 -11.90
N ASP A 53 -10.22 -1.50 -12.24
CA ASP A 53 -11.63 -1.84 -12.52
C ASP A 53 -12.27 -2.66 -11.39
N SER A 54 -12.12 -2.19 -10.15
CA SER A 54 -12.61 -2.89 -8.94
C SER A 54 -11.88 -4.18 -8.57
N THR A 55 -10.91 -4.62 -9.37
CA THR A 55 -10.08 -5.78 -9.05
C THR A 55 -8.86 -5.34 -8.25
N ARG A 56 -8.76 -5.87 -7.03
CA ARG A 56 -7.61 -5.66 -6.15
C ARG A 56 -6.45 -6.55 -6.57
N GLU A 57 -5.31 -5.94 -6.85
CA GLU A 57 -4.05 -6.61 -7.16
C GLU A 57 -3.00 -6.18 -6.12
N PHE A 58 -2.04 -7.06 -5.82
CA PHE A 58 -0.92 -6.70 -4.97
C PHE A 58 0.34 -7.49 -5.31
N LYS A 59 1.51 -6.92 -4.99
CA LYS A 59 2.82 -7.52 -5.21
C LYS A 59 3.78 -7.13 -4.10
N ASP A 60 4.54 -8.10 -3.59
CA ASP A 60 5.54 -7.88 -2.55
C ASP A 60 6.62 -6.89 -3.03
N LEU A 61 6.94 -5.90 -2.19
CA LEU A 61 8.07 -4.99 -2.39
C LEU A 61 9.25 -5.36 -1.48
N GLY A 62 8.99 -6.16 -0.45
CA GLY A 62 9.96 -6.59 0.55
C GLY A 62 9.63 -6.06 1.95
N THR A 63 10.53 -6.37 2.88
CA THR A 63 10.40 -6.00 4.29
C THR A 63 11.14 -4.71 4.61
N ILE A 64 10.64 -3.98 5.61
CA ILE A 64 11.24 -2.74 6.11
C ILE A 64 11.44 -2.79 7.61
N ALA A 65 12.34 -1.97 8.13
CA ALA A 65 12.62 -1.87 9.55
C ALA A 65 11.73 -0.80 10.18
N ILE A 66 11.09 -1.12 11.31
CA ILE A 66 10.33 -0.14 12.10
C ILE A 66 11.30 0.89 12.68
N GLY A 67 10.89 2.17 12.66
CA GLY A 67 11.68 3.28 13.22
C GLY A 67 12.81 3.78 12.32
N LYS A 68 12.90 3.28 11.07
CA LYS A 68 13.82 3.81 10.06
C LYS A 68 13.06 4.54 8.96
N GLU A 69 13.70 5.53 8.37
CA GLU A 69 13.18 6.18 7.16
C GLU A 69 13.37 5.28 5.95
N HIS A 70 12.33 5.17 5.12
CA HIS A 70 12.32 4.39 3.90
C HIS A 70 11.80 5.25 2.75
N ASN A 71 12.57 5.32 1.67
CA ASN A 71 12.22 6.14 0.51
C ASN A 71 11.27 5.38 -0.40
N CYS A 72 10.08 5.94 -0.59
CA CYS A 72 8.99 5.33 -1.33
C CYS A 72 8.49 6.28 -2.43
N SER A 73 8.18 5.75 -3.61
CA SER A 73 7.50 6.53 -4.66
C SER A 73 6.55 5.67 -5.47
N ILE A 74 5.53 6.30 -6.05
CA ILE A 74 4.63 5.71 -7.03
C ILE A 74 4.65 6.63 -8.24
N LYS A 75 5.03 6.10 -9.41
CA LYS A 75 5.03 6.84 -10.67
C LYS A 75 4.01 6.25 -11.63
N VAL A 76 3.18 7.10 -12.24
CA VAL A 76 2.35 6.70 -13.37
C VAL A 76 3.21 6.70 -14.63
N GLN A 77 3.22 5.56 -15.34
CA GLN A 77 3.94 5.38 -16.59
C GLN A 77 3.06 4.63 -17.59
N GLY A 78 2.20 5.37 -18.30
CA GLY A 78 1.27 4.80 -19.27
C GLY A 78 0.31 3.79 -18.62
N ASN A 79 0.45 2.52 -19.00
CA ASN A 79 -0.35 1.40 -18.49
C ASN A 79 0.26 0.71 -17.26
N GLN A 80 1.17 1.39 -16.55
CA GLN A 80 1.78 0.88 -15.32
C GLN A 80 1.80 1.91 -14.20
N TYR A 81 1.70 1.40 -12.97
CA TYR A 81 2.20 2.09 -11.79
C TYR A 81 3.57 1.51 -11.45
N VAL A 82 4.59 2.37 -11.30
CA VAL A 82 5.93 1.97 -10.91
C VAL A 82 6.14 2.37 -9.45
N PHE A 83 6.11 1.37 -8.58
CA PHE A 83 6.43 1.52 -7.17
C PHE A 83 7.93 1.45 -6.97
N THR A 84 8.48 2.29 -6.11
CA THR A 84 9.88 2.20 -5.70
C THR A 84 9.97 2.13 -4.19
N LEU A 85 10.77 1.21 -3.67
CA LEU A 85 11.15 1.09 -2.26
C LEU A 85 12.68 1.09 -2.18
N ASN A 86 13.26 2.11 -1.54
CA ASN A 86 14.72 2.26 -1.36
C ASN A 86 15.50 2.09 -2.68
N GLY A 87 14.99 2.68 -3.76
CA GLY A 87 15.59 2.63 -5.10
C GLY A 87 15.28 1.37 -5.92
N LYS A 88 14.69 0.32 -5.33
CA LYS A 88 14.25 -0.87 -6.06
C LYS A 88 12.85 -0.65 -6.61
N SER A 89 12.69 -0.80 -7.93
CA SER A 89 11.41 -0.59 -8.60
C SER A 89 10.64 -1.88 -8.87
N THR A 90 9.31 -1.80 -8.74
CA THR A 90 8.33 -2.83 -9.06
C THR A 90 7.20 -2.20 -9.88
N ALA A 91 7.07 -2.64 -11.14
CA ALA A 91 5.95 -2.24 -11.97
C ALA A 91 4.74 -3.18 -11.73
N VAL A 92 3.55 -2.59 -11.65
CA VAL A 92 2.25 -3.28 -11.65
C VAL A 92 1.34 -2.65 -12.70
N ARG A 93 0.34 -3.43 -13.12
CA ARG A 93 -0.62 -3.01 -14.17
C ARG A 93 -1.43 -1.79 -13.72
N ARG A 94 -1.71 -0.89 -14.65
CA ARG A 94 -2.64 0.23 -14.51
C ARG A 94 -3.64 0.21 -15.67
N THR A 95 -4.93 0.11 -15.37
CA THR A 95 -6.00 0.12 -16.38
C THR A 95 -6.69 1.47 -16.52
N SER A 96 -6.38 2.46 -15.68
CA SER A 96 -6.89 3.82 -15.82
C SER A 96 -6.54 4.39 -17.22
N PRO A 97 -7.52 4.94 -17.96
CA PRO A 97 -7.33 5.47 -19.30
C PRO A 97 -6.67 6.86 -19.32
N THR A 98 -6.59 7.55 -18.18
CA THR A 98 -5.99 8.90 -18.10
C THR A 98 -4.49 8.85 -18.37
N GLN A 99 -3.95 9.91 -18.98
CA GLN A 99 -2.52 9.99 -19.30
C GLN A 99 -1.64 10.12 -18.03
N MET A 100 -2.19 10.73 -16.99
CA MET A 100 -1.55 10.95 -15.69
C MET A 100 -2.43 10.43 -14.56
N GLY A 101 -1.89 10.31 -13.36
CA GLY A 101 -2.68 10.00 -12.18
C GLY A 101 -3.62 11.16 -11.85
N GLU A 102 -4.93 10.90 -11.85
CA GLU A 102 -5.96 11.91 -11.58
C GLU A 102 -6.86 11.49 -10.42
N GLY A 103 -6.87 12.26 -9.33
CA GLY A 103 -7.66 11.94 -8.16
C GLY A 103 -7.15 12.61 -6.89
N TYR A 104 -7.29 11.92 -5.77
CA TYR A 104 -6.95 12.44 -4.44
C TYR A 104 -6.03 11.49 -3.68
N LYS A 105 -5.32 12.06 -2.69
CA LYS A 105 -4.43 11.32 -1.81
C LYS A 105 -5.21 10.38 -0.89
N LEU A 106 -4.64 9.20 -0.65
CA LEU A 106 -5.15 8.20 0.27
C LEU A 106 -4.16 8.04 1.41
N PHE A 107 -4.66 8.26 2.63
CA PHE A 107 -3.87 8.21 3.87
C PHE A 107 -3.97 6.84 4.55
N PRO A 108 -3.14 6.57 5.58
CA PRO A 108 -3.14 5.29 6.27
C PRO A 108 -4.53 4.88 6.76
N TYR A 109 -4.85 3.60 6.61
CA TYR A 109 -6.08 3.01 7.11
C TYR A 109 -5.82 1.55 7.50
N PHE A 110 -6.13 1.22 8.75
CA PHE A 110 -6.15 -0.16 9.23
C PHE A 110 -7.46 -0.79 8.78
N GLY A 111 -7.38 -1.81 7.93
CA GLY A 111 -8.52 -2.49 7.33
C GLY A 111 -8.62 -3.95 7.78
N GLY A 112 -9.52 -4.69 7.14
CA GLY A 112 -9.87 -6.04 7.55
C GLY A 112 -10.97 -6.03 8.63
N ASP A 113 -11.17 -7.19 9.25
CA ASP A 113 -12.25 -7.43 10.22
C ASP A 113 -11.80 -7.22 11.68
N GLU A 114 -10.52 -6.92 11.91
CA GLU A 114 -9.93 -6.71 13.23
C GLU A 114 -9.45 -5.27 13.42
N THR A 115 -9.65 -4.73 14.62
CA THR A 115 -9.10 -3.44 15.01
C THR A 115 -7.60 -3.56 15.29
N ALA A 116 -6.88 -2.44 15.18
CA ALA A 116 -5.47 -2.42 15.57
C ALA A 116 -5.34 -2.80 17.06
N PRO A 117 -4.43 -3.71 17.42
CA PRO A 117 -4.30 -4.21 18.79
C PRO A 117 -3.70 -3.20 19.77
N HIS A 118 -3.13 -2.11 19.27
CA HIS A 118 -2.62 -0.97 20.00
C HIS A 118 -2.46 0.24 19.06
N ASP A 119 -2.10 1.40 19.61
CA ASP A 119 -1.87 2.62 18.83
C ASP A 119 -0.68 2.47 17.87
N ILE A 120 -0.95 2.66 16.58
CA ILE A 120 0.07 2.63 15.53
C ILE A 120 0.34 4.05 15.05
N LYS A 121 1.61 4.48 15.15
CA LYS A 121 2.06 5.78 14.67
C LYS A 121 2.86 5.63 13.38
N ILE A 122 2.44 6.35 12.36
CA ILE A 122 3.07 6.35 11.04
C ILE A 122 3.45 7.79 10.70
N TRP A 123 4.72 8.01 10.38
CA TRP A 123 5.21 9.29 9.91
C TRP A 123 5.41 9.22 8.40
N VAL A 124 4.76 10.13 7.68
CA VAL A 124 4.91 10.30 6.23
C VAL A 124 5.41 11.71 5.99
N LYS A 125 6.49 11.83 5.22
CA LYS A 125 7.03 13.10 4.75
C LYS A 125 7.00 13.10 3.23
N GLU A 126 6.30 14.07 2.65
CA GLU A 126 6.21 14.25 1.20
C GLU A 126 7.18 15.34 0.74
N PHE A 127 7.70 15.17 -0.48
CA PHE A 127 8.62 16.09 -1.15
C PHE A 127 8.19 16.28 -2.60
#